data_AF-A0A3P3T9I3-F1
#
_entry.id   AF-A0A3P3T9I3-F1
#
_cell.length_a   1.000
_cell.length_b   1.000
_cell.length_c   1.000
_cell.angle_alpha   90.00
_cell.angle_beta   90.00
_cell.angle_gamma   90.00
#
_symmetry.space_group_name_H-M   'P 1'
#
loop_
_entity.id
_entity.type
_entity.pdbx_description
1 polymer ?
#
loop_
_entity_poly.entity_id
_entity_poly.type
_entity_poly.pdbx_seq_one_letter_code
_entity_poly.pdbx_strand_id
1 'polypeptide(L)'
;MDEKAFLIDIYNRFPKYSSNRSFLERMMLDARSEPGILLNCAVKFGLSFSDMSSILDEEGVFTEDGNLNETRLIELAASFSKWRRKREEFAKRHYHQAMNRGDSTERRRSIIKISEVPKILVGKMDVNSYIELLGKPYEQILEVLVPEQSMVSGYTKLFDKFTINYRVPDDVITAMIHFMLSEQRRWSYAYFEALATDLLLHRIEKFEAALQHFHTRVNRYTDQIHVNGNNKRYPK
;
A
#
# COMPACT_ATOMS: atom_id res chain seq x y z
N MET A 1 -30.85 -2.29 -10.91
CA MET A 1 -30.19 -2.99 -9.80
C MET A 1 -31.02 -2.70 -8.57
N ASP A 2 -31.46 -3.73 -7.83
CA ASP A 2 -32.26 -3.52 -6.62
C ASP A 2 -31.37 -2.99 -5.49
N GLU A 3 -31.79 -1.90 -4.85
CA GLU A 3 -31.04 -1.22 -3.79
C GLU A 3 -30.84 -2.13 -2.58
N LYS A 4 -31.82 -2.98 -2.27
CA LYS A 4 -31.72 -3.95 -1.17
C LYS A 4 -30.73 -5.06 -1.48
N ALA A 5 -30.75 -5.58 -2.71
CA ALA A 5 -29.79 -6.58 -3.15
C ALA A 5 -28.35 -6.04 -3.12
N PHE A 6 -28.16 -4.80 -3.58
CA PHE A 6 -26.87 -4.12 -3.52
C PHE A 6 -26.33 -3.99 -2.08
N LEU A 7 -27.20 -3.60 -1.15
CA LEU A 7 -26.82 -3.47 0.26
C LEU A 7 -26.45 -4.81 0.90
N ILE A 8 -27.17 -5.90 0.57
CA ILE A 8 -26.86 -7.26 1.03
C ILE A 8 -25.48 -7.71 0.54
N ASP A 9 -25.16 -7.44 -0.72
CA ASP A 9 -23.85 -7.81 -1.30
C ASP A 9 -22.69 -7.05 -0.64
N ILE A 10 -22.88 -5.77 -0.29
CA ILE A 10 -21.92 -5.00 0.49
C ILE A 10 -21.77 -5.61 1.89
N TYR A 11 -22.89 -5.86 2.58
CA TYR A 11 -22.90 -6.38 3.94
C TYR A 11 -22.18 -7.74 4.07
N ASN A 12 -22.35 -8.62 3.08
CA ASN A 12 -21.70 -9.93 3.03
C ASN A 12 -20.17 -9.83 2.89
N ARG A 13 -19.67 -8.75 2.26
CA ARG A 13 -18.23 -8.49 2.08
C ARG A 13 -17.64 -7.63 3.19
N PHE A 14 -18.49 -7.02 4.00
CA PHE A 14 -18.09 -6.12 5.06
C PHE A 14 -17.26 -6.84 6.13
N PRO A 15 -16.21 -6.20 6.70
CA PRO A 15 -15.41 -6.81 7.76
C PRO A 15 -16.29 -7.23 8.94
N LYS A 16 -16.04 -8.43 9.48
CA LYS A 16 -16.85 -9.01 10.57
C LYS A 16 -16.69 -8.26 11.90
N TYR A 17 -15.52 -7.66 12.12
CA TYR A 17 -15.16 -6.97 13.37
C TYR A 17 -15.24 -5.44 13.26
N SER A 18 -15.78 -4.91 12.17
CA SER A 18 -15.95 -3.47 12.02
C SER A 18 -17.01 -2.94 12.98
N SER A 19 -16.71 -1.83 13.64
CA SER A 19 -17.68 -1.05 14.42
C SER A 19 -18.82 -0.51 13.56
N ASN A 20 -18.57 -0.28 12.26
CA ASN A 20 -19.56 0.29 11.35
C ASN A 20 -20.57 -0.76 10.85
N ARG A 21 -20.31 -2.05 11.09
CA ARG A 21 -21.16 -3.15 10.65
C ARG A 21 -22.57 -3.05 11.23
N SER A 22 -22.70 -2.67 12.49
CA SER A 22 -24.00 -2.50 13.15
C SER A 22 -24.85 -1.40 12.52
N PHE A 23 -24.22 -0.38 11.92
CA PHE A 23 -24.95 0.69 11.23
C PHE A 23 -25.50 0.20 9.89
N LEU A 24 -24.74 -0.62 9.16
CA LEU A 24 -25.21 -1.30 7.95
C LEU A 24 -26.39 -2.24 8.23
N GLU A 25 -26.35 -3.00 9.33
CA GLU A 25 -27.46 -3.86 9.76
C GLU A 25 -28.71 -3.05 10.07
N ARG A 26 -28.56 -1.95 10.81
CA ARG A 26 -29.66 -1.04 11.11
C ARG A 26 -30.27 -0.46 9.83
N MET A 27 -29.44 -0.07 8.88
CA MET A 27 -29.86 0.46 7.58
C MET A 27 -30.54 -0.59 6.67
N MET A 28 -30.27 -1.89 6.87
CA MET A 28 -31.02 -2.97 6.22
C MET A 28 -32.41 -3.18 6.85
N LEU A 29 -32.55 -2.93 8.15
CA LEU A 29 -33.77 -3.15 8.92
C LEU A 29 -34.73 -1.96 8.89
N ASP A 30 -34.22 -0.74 8.79
CA ASP A 30 -35.04 0.46 8.75
C ASP A 30 -35.62 0.69 7.34
N ALA A 31 -36.95 0.79 7.27
CA ALA A 31 -37.68 1.04 6.03
C ALA A 31 -37.51 2.48 5.53
N ARG A 32 -36.97 3.39 6.35
CA ARG A 32 -36.69 4.80 5.99
C ARG A 32 -35.27 5.04 5.50
N SER A 33 -34.35 4.12 5.76
CA SER A 33 -33.00 4.24 5.21
C SER A 33 -33.04 4.15 3.70
N GLU A 34 -32.32 5.04 3.02
CA GLU A 34 -32.26 5.12 1.56
C GLU A 34 -30.98 4.41 1.04
N PRO A 35 -30.99 3.08 0.86
CA PRO A 35 -29.88 2.36 0.22
C PRO A 35 -29.58 2.90 -1.20
N GLY A 36 -30.54 3.60 -1.81
CA GLY A 36 -30.36 4.39 -3.02
C GLY A 36 -29.20 5.38 -2.96
N ILE A 37 -28.87 5.99 -1.82
CA ILE A 37 -27.71 6.89 -1.70
C ILE A 37 -26.40 6.14 -1.96
N LEU A 38 -26.25 4.94 -1.39
CA LEU A 38 -25.07 4.10 -1.58
C LEU A 38 -24.97 3.61 -3.03
N LEU A 39 -26.09 3.18 -3.60
CA LEU A 39 -26.13 2.73 -4.99
C LEU A 39 -25.80 3.88 -5.95
N ASN A 40 -26.39 5.06 -5.74
CA ASN A 40 -26.12 6.26 -6.53
C ASN A 40 -24.65 6.68 -6.42
N CYS A 41 -24.06 6.63 -5.23
CA CYS A 41 -22.65 6.90 -5.02
C CYS A 41 -21.77 5.89 -5.78
N ALA A 42 -22.07 4.60 -5.67
CA ALA A 42 -21.34 3.55 -6.36
C ALA A 42 -21.40 3.70 -7.88
N VAL A 43 -22.58 3.96 -8.45
CA VAL A 43 -22.76 4.19 -9.89
C VAL A 43 -22.03 5.46 -10.33
N LYS A 44 -22.19 6.57 -9.62
CA LYS A 44 -21.59 7.87 -9.96
C LYS A 44 -20.06 7.82 -10.03
N PHE A 45 -19.44 7.08 -9.12
CA PHE A 45 -17.98 6.98 -9.02
C PHE A 45 -17.40 5.70 -9.64
N GLY A 46 -18.26 4.84 -10.20
CA GLY A 46 -17.88 3.57 -10.79
C GLY A 46 -17.25 2.62 -9.78
N LEU A 47 -17.76 2.55 -8.56
CA LEU A 47 -17.18 1.75 -7.46
C LEU A 47 -17.70 0.32 -7.48
N SER A 48 -16.83 -0.64 -7.15
CA SER A 48 -17.23 -2.03 -6.92
C SER A 48 -17.83 -2.22 -5.53
N PHE A 49 -18.46 -3.37 -5.29
CA PHE A 49 -18.94 -3.74 -3.95
C PHE A 49 -17.82 -3.75 -2.89
N SER A 50 -16.61 -4.16 -3.28
CA SER A 50 -15.46 -4.18 -2.39
C SER A 50 -14.96 -2.78 -2.07
N ASP A 51 -15.00 -1.86 -3.06
CA ASP A 51 -14.65 -0.45 -2.84
C ASP A 51 -15.65 0.19 -1.88
N MET A 52 -16.95 -0.06 -2.10
CA MET A 52 -18.01 0.44 -1.22
C MET A 52 -17.88 -0.12 0.20
N SER A 53 -17.61 -1.41 0.34
CA SER A 53 -17.34 -2.03 1.64
C SER A 53 -16.14 -1.39 2.33
N SER A 54 -15.08 -1.05 1.60
CA SER A 54 -13.89 -0.43 2.19
C SER A 54 -14.17 1.02 2.59
N ILE A 55 -14.88 1.78 1.76
CA ILE A 55 -15.26 3.15 2.05
C ILE A 55 -16.17 3.24 3.26
N LEU A 56 -17.17 2.35 3.37
CA LEU A 56 -18.12 2.35 4.49
C LEU A 56 -17.50 1.91 5.82
N ASP A 57 -16.33 1.25 5.78
CA ASP A 57 -15.54 0.88 6.96
C ASP A 57 -14.66 2.03 7.47
N GLU A 58 -14.51 3.12 6.70
CA GLU A 58 -13.68 4.25 7.10
C GLU A 58 -14.34 5.08 8.21
N GLU A 59 -13.48 5.69 9.04
CA GLU A 59 -13.90 6.52 10.15
C GLU A 59 -14.66 7.78 9.67
N GLY A 60 -15.74 8.11 10.39
CA GLY A 60 -16.56 9.29 10.13
C GLY A 60 -17.55 9.16 8.96
N VAL A 61 -17.62 7.99 8.30
CA VAL A 61 -18.65 7.71 7.28
C VAL A 61 -20.02 7.49 7.90
N PHE A 62 -20.05 6.88 9.09
CA PHE A 62 -21.22 6.89 9.95
C PHE A 62 -20.98 7.85 11.11
N THR A 63 -22.01 8.60 11.48
CA THR A 63 -22.00 9.42 12.70
C THR A 63 -22.15 8.54 13.93
N GLU A 64 -21.88 9.09 15.12
CA GLU A 64 -22.06 8.37 16.39
C GLU A 64 -23.51 7.87 16.59
N ASP A 65 -24.48 8.60 16.04
CA ASP A 65 -25.90 8.21 16.04
C ASP A 65 -26.23 7.06 15.05
N GLY A 66 -25.27 6.71 14.19
CA GLY A 66 -25.41 5.69 13.15
C GLY A 66 -26.02 6.18 11.85
N ASN A 67 -26.08 7.50 11.65
CA ASN A 67 -26.54 8.09 10.39
C ASN A 67 -25.39 8.15 9.37
N LEU A 68 -25.73 8.01 8.09
CA LEU A 68 -24.75 8.13 7.02
C LEU A 68 -24.31 9.58 6.85
N ASN A 69 -23.00 9.84 6.89
CA ASN A 69 -22.43 11.12 6.53
C ASN A 69 -22.19 11.16 5.02
N GLU A 70 -23.18 11.66 4.29
CA GLU A 70 -23.15 11.72 2.82
C GLU A 70 -21.98 12.54 2.28
N THR A 71 -21.67 13.68 2.92
CA THR A 71 -20.53 14.53 2.52
C THR A 71 -19.24 13.73 2.58
N ARG A 72 -19.01 13.03 3.70
CA ARG A 72 -17.82 12.20 3.90
C ARG A 72 -17.77 11.03 2.92
N LEU A 73 -18.89 10.37 2.69
CA LEU A 73 -19.02 9.30 1.71
C LEU A 73 -18.60 9.77 0.31
N ILE A 74 -19.11 10.92 -0.14
CA ILE A 74 -18.81 11.49 -1.45
C ILE A 74 -17.33 11.87 -1.58
N GLU A 75 -16.73 12.47 -0.54
CA GLU A 75 -15.30 12.81 -0.51
C GLU A 75 -14.40 11.57 -0.67
N LEU A 76 -14.71 10.52 0.10
CA LEU A 76 -13.97 9.26 0.03
C LEU A 76 -14.19 8.55 -1.30
N ALA A 77 -15.42 8.51 -1.81
CA ALA A 77 -15.75 7.93 -3.10
C ALA A 77 -15.02 8.64 -4.25
N ALA A 78 -14.98 9.98 -4.24
CA ALA A 78 -14.23 10.77 -5.22
C ALA A 78 -12.73 10.49 -5.13
N SER A 79 -12.20 10.31 -3.92
CA SER A 79 -10.79 9.99 -3.69
C SER A 79 -10.43 8.58 -4.20
N PHE A 80 -11.27 7.58 -3.88
CA PHE A 80 -11.12 6.20 -4.35
C PHE A 80 -11.23 6.10 -5.88
N SER A 81 -12.21 6.78 -6.48
CA SER A 81 -12.40 6.81 -7.93
C SER A 81 -11.22 7.48 -8.65
N LYS A 82 -10.72 8.61 -8.12
CA LYS A 82 -9.50 9.26 -8.64
C LYS A 82 -8.29 8.33 -8.54
N TRP A 83 -8.12 7.66 -7.41
CA TRP A 83 -7.04 6.70 -7.21
C TRP A 83 -7.14 5.51 -8.17
N ARG A 84 -8.34 4.96 -8.37
CA ARG A 84 -8.60 3.89 -9.34
C ARG A 84 -8.33 4.32 -10.78
N ARG A 85 -8.80 5.50 -11.18
CA ARG A 85 -8.55 6.05 -12.52
C ARG A 85 -7.07 6.33 -12.72
N LYS A 86 -6.39 6.88 -11.70
CA LYS A 86 -4.94 7.04 -11.69
C LYS A 86 -4.27 5.67 -11.85
N ARG A 87 -4.68 4.65 -11.12
CA ARG A 87 -4.17 3.28 -11.22
C ARG A 87 -4.38 2.67 -12.61
N GLU A 88 -5.52 2.91 -13.25
CA GLU A 88 -5.80 2.43 -14.60
C GLU A 88 -5.02 3.21 -15.68
N GLU A 89 -4.89 4.52 -15.53
CA GLU A 89 -4.05 5.35 -16.40
C GLU A 89 -2.56 5.04 -16.24
N PHE A 90 -2.09 4.79 -15.03
CA PHE A 90 -0.71 4.37 -14.77
C PHE A 90 -0.47 2.95 -15.31
N ALA A 91 -1.38 2.00 -15.10
CA ALA A 91 -1.28 0.67 -15.72
C ALA A 91 -1.20 0.76 -17.25
N LYS A 92 -2.01 1.63 -17.88
CA LYS A 92 -1.97 1.88 -19.33
C LYS A 92 -0.66 2.55 -19.76
N ARG A 93 -0.17 3.57 -19.02
CA ARG A 93 1.11 4.24 -19.31
C ARG A 93 2.30 3.30 -19.14
N HIS A 94 2.30 2.43 -18.14
CA HIS A 94 3.35 1.43 -17.93
C HIS A 94 3.29 0.31 -18.96
N TYR A 95 2.10 -0.11 -19.41
CA TYR A 95 1.98 -1.04 -20.55
C TYR A 95 2.58 -0.43 -21.83
N HIS A 96 2.30 0.85 -22.09
CA HIS A 96 2.88 1.58 -23.22
C HIS A 96 4.38 1.90 -23.05
N GLN A 97 4.89 2.08 -21.83
CA GLN A 97 6.33 2.28 -21.55
C GLN A 97 7.13 0.97 -21.57
N ALA A 98 6.55 -0.14 -21.11
CA ALA A 98 7.13 -1.48 -21.20
C ALA A 98 7.33 -1.95 -22.64
N MET A 99 6.49 -1.48 -23.57
CA MET A 99 6.69 -1.68 -25.01
C MET A 99 7.73 -0.73 -25.64
N ASN A 100 8.15 0.37 -24.98
CA ASN A 100 8.90 1.43 -25.67
C ASN A 100 10.27 1.86 -25.11
N ARG A 101 10.81 1.36 -23.99
CA ARG A 101 12.20 1.71 -23.60
C ARG A 101 12.94 0.59 -22.86
N GLY A 102 14.22 0.39 -23.20
CA GLY A 102 15.16 -0.58 -22.61
C GLY A 102 15.52 -0.38 -21.12
N ASP A 103 14.69 0.34 -20.37
CA ASP A 103 14.85 0.63 -18.93
C ASP A 103 14.26 -0.50 -18.06
N SER A 104 13.18 -1.14 -18.52
CA SER A 104 12.61 -2.33 -17.85
C SER A 104 13.59 -3.51 -17.80
N THR A 105 14.50 -3.60 -18.77
CA THR A 105 15.59 -4.58 -18.81
C THR A 105 16.71 -4.29 -17.82
N GLU A 106 17.01 -3.03 -17.50
CA GLU A 106 18.02 -2.70 -16.49
C GLU A 106 17.49 -2.99 -15.09
N ARG A 107 16.27 -2.54 -14.78
CA ARG A 107 15.58 -2.89 -13.52
C ARG A 107 15.47 -4.40 -13.34
N ARG A 108 14.98 -5.15 -14.34
CA ARG A 108 14.89 -6.61 -14.26
C ARG A 108 16.26 -7.25 -14.04
N ARG A 109 17.32 -6.80 -14.74
CA ARG A 109 18.68 -7.30 -14.52
C ARG A 109 19.18 -7.05 -13.11
N SER A 110 18.89 -5.89 -12.52
CA SER A 110 19.26 -5.60 -11.12
C SER A 110 18.46 -6.44 -10.12
N ILE A 111 17.16 -6.69 -10.36
CA ILE A 111 16.35 -7.55 -9.49
C ILE A 111 16.80 -9.01 -9.58
N ILE A 112 17.22 -9.48 -10.76
CA ILE A 112 17.75 -10.85 -10.95
C ILE A 112 19.00 -11.12 -10.09
N LYS A 113 19.73 -10.07 -9.66
CA LYS A 113 20.87 -10.22 -8.74
C LYS A 113 20.46 -10.56 -7.31
N ILE A 114 19.17 -10.50 -6.97
CA ILE A 114 18.67 -10.92 -5.66
C ILE A 114 18.72 -12.45 -5.58
N SER A 115 19.65 -12.96 -4.77
CA SER A 115 19.83 -14.40 -4.58
C SER A 115 18.95 -15.00 -3.48
N GLU A 116 18.32 -14.16 -2.65
CA GLU A 116 17.62 -14.60 -1.44
C GLU A 116 16.24 -13.96 -1.31
N VAL A 117 15.27 -14.77 -0.90
CA VAL A 117 13.93 -14.32 -0.51
C VAL A 117 13.97 -13.85 0.95
N PRO A 118 13.29 -12.73 1.31
CA PRO A 118 13.14 -12.33 2.71
C PRO A 118 12.66 -13.47 3.60
N LYS A 119 13.24 -13.61 4.80
CA LYS A 119 12.96 -14.72 5.74
C LYS A 119 11.47 -14.96 6.00
N ILE A 120 10.68 -13.89 6.04
CA ILE A 120 9.22 -13.92 6.26
C ILE A 120 8.42 -14.56 5.12
N LEU A 121 9.02 -14.70 3.93
CA LEU A 121 8.42 -15.29 2.73
C LEU A 121 9.01 -16.68 2.41
N VAL A 122 10.00 -17.14 3.17
CA VAL A 122 10.58 -18.49 3.02
C VAL A 122 9.49 -19.54 3.24
N GLY A 123 9.39 -20.50 2.30
CA GLY A 123 8.37 -21.54 2.30
C GLY A 123 7.00 -21.10 1.75
N LYS A 124 6.78 -19.79 1.54
CA LYS A 124 5.58 -19.25 0.87
C LYS A 124 5.83 -18.90 -0.60
N MET A 125 7.07 -18.56 -0.94
CA MET A 125 7.46 -18.11 -2.27
C MET A 125 8.91 -18.53 -2.56
N ASP A 126 9.18 -19.01 -3.78
CA ASP A 126 10.54 -19.26 -4.25
C ASP A 126 11.20 -17.98 -4.80
N VAL A 127 12.52 -18.03 -5.01
CA VAL A 127 13.33 -16.88 -5.46
C VAL A 127 12.85 -16.33 -6.80
N ASN A 128 12.50 -17.18 -7.76
CA ASN A 128 12.08 -16.73 -9.08
C ASN A 128 10.71 -16.05 -9.02
N SER A 129 9.76 -16.64 -8.29
CA SER A 129 8.45 -16.03 -8.05
C SER A 129 8.57 -14.68 -7.35
N TYR A 130 9.52 -14.54 -6.42
CA TYR A 130 9.77 -13.29 -5.73
C TYR A 130 10.41 -12.23 -6.65
N ILE A 131 11.39 -12.60 -7.46
CA ILE A 131 11.98 -11.73 -8.50
C ILE A 131 10.91 -11.25 -9.47
N GLU A 132 10.04 -12.15 -9.93
CA GLU A 132 8.94 -11.81 -10.82
C GLU A 132 7.97 -10.82 -10.15
N LEU A 133 7.65 -11.05 -8.87
CA LEU A 133 6.84 -10.13 -8.07
C LEU A 133 7.47 -8.74 -7.97
N LEU A 134 8.76 -8.63 -7.63
CA LEU A 134 9.47 -7.35 -7.56
C LEU A 134 9.59 -6.64 -8.92
N GLY A 135 9.44 -7.39 -10.02
CA GLY A 135 9.34 -6.84 -11.37
C GLY A 135 8.01 -6.15 -11.67
N LYS A 136 7.00 -6.31 -10.81
CA LYS A 136 5.67 -5.68 -10.95
C LYS A 136 5.65 -4.27 -10.33
N PRO A 137 4.63 -3.45 -10.66
CA PRO A 137 4.38 -2.19 -9.96
C PRO A 137 4.25 -2.40 -8.45
N TYR A 138 4.73 -1.44 -7.65
CA TYR A 138 4.81 -1.62 -6.20
C TYR A 138 3.44 -1.82 -5.55
N GLU A 139 2.36 -1.33 -6.16
CA GLU A 139 0.99 -1.55 -5.72
C GLU A 139 0.59 -3.02 -5.81
N GLN A 140 0.99 -3.71 -6.88
CA GLN A 140 0.77 -5.16 -7.02
C GLN A 140 1.64 -5.96 -6.05
N ILE A 141 2.84 -5.46 -5.75
CA ILE A 141 3.71 -6.03 -4.72
C ILE A 141 3.00 -5.94 -3.36
N LEU A 142 2.42 -4.79 -3.02
CA LEU A 142 1.69 -4.61 -1.76
C LEU A 142 0.49 -5.53 -1.62
N GLU A 143 -0.28 -5.73 -2.69
CA GLU A 143 -1.44 -6.63 -2.68
C GLU A 143 -1.08 -8.09 -2.38
N VAL A 144 0.10 -8.52 -2.81
CA VAL A 144 0.57 -9.90 -2.57
C VAL A 144 1.21 -10.04 -1.19
N LEU A 145 1.88 -8.99 -0.70
CA LEU A 145 2.72 -9.07 0.51
C LEU A 145 2.03 -8.59 1.79
N VAL A 146 0.99 -7.76 1.70
CA VAL A 146 0.30 -7.19 2.85
C VAL A 146 -1.03 -7.91 3.07
N PRO A 147 -1.24 -8.57 4.23
CA PRO A 147 -2.44 -9.40 4.46
C PRO A 147 -3.76 -8.62 4.55
N GLU A 148 -3.73 -7.37 5.02
CA GLU A 148 -4.95 -6.56 5.21
C GLU A 148 -5.07 -5.47 4.14
N GLN A 149 -6.24 -5.42 3.49
CA GLN A 149 -6.52 -4.49 2.40
C GLN A 149 -6.50 -3.01 2.84
N SER A 150 -6.90 -2.72 4.08
CA SER A 150 -6.84 -1.38 4.69
C SER A 150 -5.39 -0.86 4.76
N MET A 151 -4.45 -1.74 5.09
CA MET A 151 -3.02 -1.43 5.09
C MET A 151 -2.47 -1.22 3.68
N VAL A 152 -2.89 -2.01 2.68
CA VAL A 152 -2.52 -1.81 1.26
C VAL A 152 -2.90 -0.40 0.79
N SER A 153 -4.13 0.04 1.09
CA SER A 153 -4.61 1.40 0.78
C SER A 153 -3.75 2.47 1.45
N GLY A 154 -3.45 2.30 2.74
CA GLY A 154 -2.61 3.22 3.51
C GLY A 154 -1.19 3.36 2.93
N TYR A 155 -0.51 2.24 2.66
CA TYR A 155 0.84 2.25 2.09
C TYR A 155 0.86 2.74 0.65
N THR A 156 -0.18 2.48 -0.14
CA THR A 156 -0.20 3.00 -1.50
C THR A 156 -0.35 4.52 -1.51
N LYS A 157 -1.25 5.07 -0.68
CA LYS A 157 -1.37 6.54 -0.49
C LYS A 157 -0.05 7.16 0.00
N LEU A 158 0.71 6.44 0.83
CA LEU A 158 2.03 6.86 1.29
C LEU A 158 3.02 6.94 0.13
N PHE A 159 3.18 5.86 -0.64
CA PHE A 159 4.12 5.84 -1.76
C PHE A 159 3.73 6.81 -2.87
N ASP A 160 2.44 6.98 -3.14
CA ASP A 160 1.92 8.03 -4.04
C ASP A 160 2.41 9.43 -3.63
N LYS A 161 2.42 9.74 -2.32
CA LYS A 161 2.96 11.01 -1.82
C LYS A 161 4.46 11.11 -2.06
N PHE A 162 5.22 10.03 -1.94
CA PHE A 162 6.66 10.04 -2.25
C PHE A 162 6.94 10.23 -3.73
N THR A 163 6.19 9.57 -4.61
CA THR A 163 6.33 9.77 -6.06
C THR A 163 5.97 11.20 -6.46
N ILE A 164 4.92 11.80 -5.88
CA ILE A 164 4.46 13.15 -6.25
C ILE A 164 5.32 14.24 -5.61
N ASN A 165 5.44 14.24 -4.28
CA ASN A 165 6.00 15.36 -3.53
C ASN A 165 7.53 15.32 -3.55
N TYR A 166 8.09 14.12 -3.53
CA TYR A 166 9.52 13.89 -3.38
C TYR A 166 10.15 13.39 -4.69
N ARG A 167 9.36 13.10 -5.73
CA ARG A 167 9.83 12.55 -7.02
C ARG A 167 10.63 11.25 -6.86
N VAL A 168 10.32 10.46 -5.84
CA VAL A 168 10.96 9.16 -5.61
C VAL A 168 10.53 8.21 -6.75
N PRO A 169 11.47 7.60 -7.49
CA PRO A 169 11.15 6.65 -8.55
C PRO A 169 10.54 5.35 -8.00
N ASP A 170 9.68 4.71 -8.79
CA ASP A 170 9.01 3.45 -8.43
C ASP A 170 10.02 2.31 -8.16
N ASP A 171 11.16 2.35 -8.83
CA ASP A 171 12.29 1.44 -8.62
C ASP A 171 12.84 1.57 -7.20
N VAL A 172 12.97 2.80 -6.71
CA VAL A 172 13.45 3.08 -5.35
C VAL A 172 12.38 2.66 -4.32
N ILE A 173 11.10 2.89 -4.60
CA ILE A 173 9.99 2.43 -3.75
C ILE A 173 10.01 0.89 -3.64
N THR A 174 10.24 0.21 -4.76
CA THR A 174 10.34 -1.26 -4.79
C THR A 174 11.54 -1.75 -3.97
N ALA A 175 12.69 -1.06 -4.07
CA ALA A 175 13.85 -1.34 -3.23
C ALA A 175 13.57 -1.11 -1.74
N MET A 176 12.82 -0.07 -1.38
CA MET A 176 12.39 0.20 -0.01
C MET A 176 11.49 -0.94 0.51
N ILE A 177 10.51 -1.39 -0.28
CA ILE A 177 9.65 -2.53 0.10
C ILE A 177 10.49 -3.79 0.32
N HIS A 178 11.37 -4.13 -0.63
CA HIS A 178 12.29 -5.27 -0.48
C HIS A 178 13.10 -5.16 0.82
N PHE A 179 13.73 -4.01 1.07
CA PHE A 179 14.54 -3.77 2.25
C PHE A 179 13.74 -3.95 3.56
N MET A 180 12.52 -3.41 3.63
CA MET A 180 11.66 -3.55 4.80
C MET A 180 11.34 -5.01 5.13
N LEU A 181 11.10 -5.82 4.11
CA LEU A 181 10.82 -7.25 4.25
C LEU A 181 12.06 -8.02 4.69
N SER A 182 13.21 -7.75 4.06
CA SER A 182 14.48 -8.42 4.35
C SER A 182 14.93 -8.16 5.80
N GLU A 183 14.79 -6.92 6.26
CA GLU A 183 15.15 -6.50 7.61
C GLU A 183 14.03 -6.72 8.65
N GLN A 184 12.88 -7.26 8.24
CA GLN A 184 11.69 -7.47 9.09
C GLN A 184 11.29 -6.20 9.87
N ARG A 185 11.45 -5.03 9.26
CA ARG A 185 11.15 -3.75 9.91
C ARG A 185 9.65 -3.54 9.96
N ARG A 186 9.18 -2.89 11.03
CA ARG A 186 7.80 -2.43 11.13
C ARG A 186 7.55 -1.37 10.06
N TRP A 187 6.51 -1.59 9.28
CA TRP A 187 6.06 -0.64 8.30
C TRP A 187 5.50 0.58 9.02
N SER A 188 6.18 1.72 8.90
CA SER A 188 5.77 2.96 9.56
C SER A 188 6.03 4.14 8.64
N TYR A 189 5.08 5.08 8.64
CA TYR A 189 5.16 6.31 7.82
C TYR A 189 6.47 7.05 8.06
N ALA A 190 6.79 7.32 9.34
CA ALA A 190 7.99 8.06 9.73
C ALA A 190 9.28 7.39 9.26
N TYR A 191 9.34 6.06 9.27
CA TYR A 191 10.52 5.35 8.79
C TYR A 191 10.66 5.42 7.27
N PHE A 192 9.57 5.23 6.53
CA PHE A 192 9.61 5.38 5.08
C PHE A 192 9.94 6.81 4.66
N GLU A 193 9.43 7.82 5.36
CA GLU A 193 9.74 9.24 5.11
C GLU A 193 11.22 9.54 5.37
N ALA A 194 11.79 8.98 6.45
CA ALA A 194 13.22 9.09 6.74
C ALA A 194 14.07 8.41 5.65
N LEU A 195 13.66 7.24 5.16
CA LEU A 195 14.33 6.56 4.04
C LEU A 195 14.24 7.39 2.75
N ALA A 196 13.05 7.92 2.43
CA ALA A 196 12.85 8.73 1.23
C ALA A 196 13.74 9.99 1.27
N THR A 197 13.78 10.67 2.41
CA THR A 197 14.61 11.88 2.60
C THR A 197 16.11 11.56 2.47
N ASP A 198 16.55 10.44 3.05
CA ASP A 198 17.93 9.98 2.95
C ASP A 198 18.33 9.67 1.49
N LEU A 199 17.46 8.99 0.74
CA LEU A 199 17.69 8.68 -0.67
C LEU A 199 17.75 9.94 -1.54
N LEU A 200 16.88 10.93 -1.27
CA LEU A 200 16.87 12.21 -1.98
C LEU A 200 18.16 13.00 -1.74
N LEU A 201 18.63 13.03 -0.50
CA LEU A 201 19.88 13.71 -0.15
C LEU A 201 21.06 13.14 -0.95
N HIS A 202 21.08 11.82 -1.14
CA HIS A 202 22.11 11.10 -1.88
C HIS A 202 21.81 10.98 -3.38
N ARG A 203 20.71 11.56 -3.88
CA ARG A 203 20.25 11.48 -5.28
C ARG A 203 20.19 10.05 -5.82
N ILE A 204 19.70 9.14 -4.99
CA ILE A 204 19.57 7.73 -5.34
C ILE A 204 18.24 7.52 -6.06
N GLU A 205 18.31 7.19 -7.35
CA GLU A 205 17.14 7.07 -8.23
C GLU A 205 16.97 5.67 -8.83
N LYS A 206 17.92 4.76 -8.59
CA LYS A 206 17.93 3.40 -9.16
C LYS A 206 17.78 2.32 -8.09
N PHE A 207 17.12 1.23 -8.46
CA PHE A 207 16.89 0.07 -7.58
C PHE A 207 18.18 -0.47 -6.94
N GLU A 208 19.21 -0.75 -7.74
CA GLU A 208 20.48 -1.33 -7.26
C GLU A 208 21.23 -0.38 -6.32
N ALA A 209 21.27 0.91 -6.65
CA ALA A 209 21.90 1.92 -5.81
C ALA A 209 21.18 2.06 -4.45
N ALA A 210 19.85 1.97 -4.44
CA ALA A 210 19.06 1.98 -3.21
C ALA A 210 19.35 0.76 -2.33
N LEU A 211 19.41 -0.45 -2.91
CA LEU A 211 19.78 -1.65 -2.15
C LEU A 211 21.18 -1.55 -1.54
N GLN A 212 22.18 -1.12 -2.32
CA GLN A 212 23.55 -0.93 -1.82
C GLN A 212 23.61 0.09 -0.68
N HIS A 213 22.87 1.18 -0.81
CA HIS A 213 22.78 2.21 0.23
C HIS A 213 22.18 1.67 1.52
N PHE A 214 21.07 0.91 1.41
CA PHE A 214 20.43 0.30 2.57
C PHE A 214 21.31 -0.73 3.27
N HIS A 215 22.02 -1.59 2.53
CA HIS A 215 22.99 -2.51 3.10
C HIS A 215 24.12 -1.78 3.82
N THR A 216 24.67 -0.73 3.21
CA THR A 216 25.72 0.11 3.83
C THR A 216 25.21 0.76 5.12
N ARG A 217 23.97 1.23 5.12
CA ARG A 217 23.33 1.82 6.29
C ARG A 217 23.22 0.81 7.44
N VAL A 218 22.73 -0.40 7.19
CA VAL A 218 22.63 -1.47 8.22
C VAL A 218 24.00 -1.78 8.81
N ASN A 219 25.03 -1.94 7.97
CA ASN A 219 26.39 -2.24 8.43
C ASN A 219 26.97 -1.15 9.33
N ARG A 220 26.74 0.14 9.00
CA ARG A 220 27.17 1.25 9.85
C ARG A 220 26.48 1.24 11.22
N TYR A 221 25.20 0.88 11.29
CA TYR A 221 24.49 0.74 12.56
C TYR A 221 25.00 -0.44 13.38
N THR A 222 25.31 -1.58 12.76
CA THR A 222 25.87 -2.73 13.47
C THR A 222 27.28 -2.44 13.99
N ASP A 223 28.13 -1.75 13.23
CA ASP A 223 29.50 -1.43 13.65
C ASP A 223 29.51 -0.45 14.84
N GLN A 224 28.62 0.54 14.86
CA GLN A 224 28.49 1.47 15.99
C GLN A 224 28.02 0.80 17.28
N ILE A 225 27.19 -0.24 17.19
CA ILE A 225 26.77 -1.04 18.35
C ILE A 225 27.92 -1.90 18.87
N HIS A 226 28.73 -2.50 17.99
CA HIS A 226 29.90 -3.30 18.39
C HIS A 226 31.02 -2.44 19.02
N VAL A 227 31.25 -1.22 18.51
CA VAL A 227 32.21 -0.28 19.10
C VAL A 227 31.75 0.20 20.48
N ASN A 228 30.46 0.48 20.67
CA ASN A 228 29.91 0.91 21.97
C ASN A 228 29.79 -0.24 23.00
N GLY A 229 29.65 -1.49 22.55
CA GLY A 229 29.64 -2.67 23.43
C GLY A 229 30.99 -2.99 24.06
N ASN A 230 32.10 -2.67 23.39
CA ASN A 230 33.46 -2.93 23.88
C ASN A 230 34.00 -1.87 24.86
N ASN A 231 33.27 -0.78 25.11
CA ASN A 231 33.74 0.33 25.95
C ASN A 231 33.28 0.25 27.43
N LYS A 232 32.69 -0.87 27.86
CA LYS A 232 32.41 -1.14 29.28
C LYS A 232 33.52 -1.99 29.91
N ARG A 233 34.72 -1.42 30.06
CA ARG A 233 35.66 -1.88 31.10
C ARG A 233 35.38 -1.08 32.36
N TYR A 234 34.74 -1.73 33.33
CA TYR A 234 34.60 -1.20 34.68
C TYR A 234 36.01 -1.01 35.29
N PRO A 235 36.33 0.16 35.86
CA PRO A 235 37.55 0.30 36.65
C PRO A 235 37.42 -0.58 37.90
N LYS A 236 38.50 -1.31 38.21
CA LYS A 236 38.66 -2.11 39.43
C LYS A 236 38.76 -1.21 40.66
#